data_AF-A0A1H5XGZ5-F1
#
_entry.id   AF-A0A1H5XGZ5-F1
#
_cell.length_a   1.000
_cell.length_b   1.000
_cell.length_c   1.000
_cell.angle_alpha   90.00
_cell.angle_beta   90.00
_cell.angle_gamma   90.00
#
_symmetry.space_group_name_H-M   'P 1'
#
loop_
_entity.id
_entity.type
_entity.pdbx_description
1 polymer ?
#
loop_
_entity_poly.entity_id
_entity_poly.type
_entity_poly.pdbx_seq_one_letter_code
_entity_poly.pdbx_strand_id
1 'polypeptide(L)'
;MFPGLPSITPGAQGNLEQAANLAPGTELGRLLEKRNELEARLRQVTGEESADDAMRQRFPVASFAERRAQEQAWAVQRAAGQQRSGTGRSERQLGPSPLEGRMDAGLAGRSGLAGGIGDRFSSGLGAARSALARSAEAVRPLSDTLDSAQRSVSGARTQLRDLDRQLASEGVSDAERSEVRKALHGDKIDKAGAVLDRVNAVMDRPKRAAEQIESGWLGRQRKITGAMDRYSGYAERREQQMSLERGGSGDLFERMRANRQRALERRRDAMLQEQRDEQRRQRAREKHRERQREETEG
;
A
#
# COMPACT_ATOMS: atom_id res chain seq x y z
N MET A 1 -9.70 -24.25 32.70
CA MET A 1 -10.97 -23.71 33.24
C MET A 1 -10.64 -22.44 34.00
N PHE A 2 -10.97 -21.28 33.46
CA PHE A 2 -10.84 -19.99 34.15
C PHE A 2 -12.25 -19.47 34.46
N PRO A 3 -12.60 -19.16 35.71
CA PRO A 3 -13.90 -18.58 36.04
C PRO A 3 -13.96 -17.12 35.56
N GLY A 4 -15.11 -16.76 34.99
CA GLY A 4 -15.38 -15.47 34.36
C GLY A 4 -15.47 -14.31 35.33
N LEU A 5 -15.06 -13.14 34.86
CA LEU A 5 -15.22 -11.85 35.53
C LEU A 5 -16.71 -11.42 35.49
N PRO A 6 -17.28 -10.90 36.59
CA PRO A 6 -18.64 -10.39 36.60
C PRO A 6 -18.74 -9.06 35.83
N SER A 7 -19.73 -8.99 34.95
CA SER A 7 -20.15 -7.81 34.23
C SER A 7 -20.84 -6.82 35.18
N ILE A 8 -20.29 -5.61 35.29
CA ILE A 8 -20.88 -4.52 36.09
C ILE A 8 -22.04 -3.93 35.31
N THR A 9 -23.26 -4.18 35.81
CA THR A 9 -24.51 -3.61 35.32
C THR A 9 -24.63 -2.11 35.67
N PRO A 10 -25.21 -1.27 34.80
CA PRO A 10 -25.28 0.18 34.99
C PRO A 10 -26.29 0.64 36.07
N GLY A 11 -26.93 -0.28 36.80
CA GLY A 11 -27.81 0.04 37.95
C GLY A 11 -27.07 0.30 39.27
N ALA A 12 -25.74 0.16 39.31
CA ALA A 12 -24.98 0.20 40.56
C ALA A 12 -24.70 1.63 41.09
N GLN A 13 -24.84 2.68 40.28
CA GLN A 13 -24.49 4.05 40.69
C GLN A 13 -25.45 4.60 41.77
N GLY A 14 -26.75 4.37 41.63
CA GLY A 14 -27.75 4.78 42.64
C GLY A 14 -27.62 4.03 43.97
N ASN A 15 -27.21 2.76 43.92
CA ASN A 15 -27.02 1.93 45.12
C ASN A 15 -25.74 2.28 45.90
N LEU A 16 -24.71 2.79 45.22
CA LEU A 16 -23.45 3.22 45.87
C LEU A 16 -23.60 4.54 46.62
N GLU A 17 -24.38 5.49 46.09
CA GLU A 17 -24.67 6.76 46.78
C GLU A 17 -25.59 6.54 48.00
N GLN A 18 -26.56 5.64 47.91
CA GLN A 18 -27.36 5.22 49.06
C GLN A 18 -26.54 4.48 50.12
N ALA A 19 -25.60 3.62 49.73
CA ALA A 19 -24.71 2.93 50.66
C ALA A 19 -23.72 3.88 51.37
N ALA A 20 -23.26 4.93 50.68
CA ALA A 20 -22.38 5.95 51.26
C ALA A 20 -23.09 6.83 52.29
N ASN A 21 -24.36 7.18 52.05
CA ASN A 21 -25.17 7.93 53.01
C ASN A 21 -25.48 7.14 54.30
N LEU A 22 -25.44 5.81 54.25
CA LEU A 22 -25.66 4.94 55.41
C LEU A 22 -24.39 4.75 56.27
N ALA A 23 -23.19 5.07 55.77
CA ALA A 23 -21.94 4.90 56.52
C ALA A 23 -20.83 5.91 56.09
N PRO A 24 -20.93 7.19 56.51
CA PRO A 24 -20.01 8.26 56.11
C PRO A 24 -18.55 8.12 56.62
N GLY A 25 -18.26 7.13 57.47
CA GLY A 25 -16.92 6.89 58.02
C GLY A 25 -16.07 5.84 57.29
N THR A 26 -16.58 5.22 56.23
CA THR A 26 -15.87 4.14 55.51
C THR A 26 -14.92 4.69 54.43
N GLU A 27 -13.92 3.90 54.03
CA GLU A 27 -13.02 4.26 52.92
C GLU A 27 -13.78 4.56 51.62
N LEU A 28 -14.94 3.92 51.43
CA LEU A 28 -15.86 4.20 50.32
C LEU A 28 -16.37 5.64 50.35
N GLY A 29 -16.77 6.15 51.52
CA GLY A 29 -17.22 7.54 51.69
C GLY A 29 -16.11 8.55 51.33
N ARG A 30 -14.89 8.31 51.82
CA ARG A 30 -13.72 9.15 51.49
C ARG A 30 -13.37 9.14 49.99
N LEU A 31 -13.52 7.98 49.33
CA LEU A 31 -13.28 7.88 47.89
C LEU A 31 -14.35 8.63 47.08
N LEU A 32 -15.60 8.62 47.54
CA LEU A 32 -16.69 9.36 46.92
C LEU A 32 -16.55 10.87 47.13
N GLU A 33 -16.13 11.32 48.31
CA GLU A 33 -15.82 12.74 48.56
C GLU A 33 -14.68 13.23 47.67
N LYS A 34 -13.56 12.48 47.60
CA LYS A 34 -12.45 12.81 46.70
C LYS A 34 -12.87 12.83 45.23
N ARG A 35 -13.75 11.92 44.83
CA ARG A 35 -14.34 11.91 43.48
C ARG A 35 -15.13 13.19 43.23
N ASN A 36 -16.03 13.57 44.14
CA ASN A 36 -16.87 14.75 44.00
C ASN A 36 -16.03 16.04 43.96
N GLU A 37 -14.96 16.11 44.76
CA GLU A 37 -14.02 17.24 44.75
C GLU A 37 -13.28 17.35 43.41
N LEU A 38 -12.81 16.22 42.86
CA LEU A 38 -12.16 16.19 41.54
C LEU A 38 -13.13 16.53 40.41
N GLU A 39 -14.38 16.08 40.49
CA GLU A 39 -15.42 16.45 39.53
C GLU A 39 -15.73 17.95 39.58
N ALA A 40 -15.80 18.55 40.78
CA ALA A 40 -15.99 20.00 40.94
C ALA A 40 -14.82 20.81 40.35
N ARG A 41 -13.57 20.39 40.62
CA ARG A 41 -12.38 21.02 40.03
C ARG A 41 -12.34 20.88 38.50
N LEU A 42 -12.74 19.72 37.98
CA LEU A 42 -12.84 19.51 36.53
C LEU A 42 -13.89 20.42 35.90
N ARG A 43 -15.07 20.57 36.50
CA ARG A 43 -16.11 21.50 36.03
C ARG A 43 -15.63 22.95 35.97
N GLN A 44 -14.86 23.37 36.98
CA GLN A 44 -14.26 24.70 37.03
C GLN A 44 -13.22 24.90 35.92
N VAL A 45 -12.39 23.88 35.65
CA VAL A 45 -11.38 23.92 34.57
C VAL A 45 -11.99 23.83 33.18
N THR A 46 -13.08 23.07 33.00
CA THR A 46 -13.78 22.93 31.71
C THR A 46 -14.72 24.11 31.41
N GLY A 47 -14.84 25.10 32.31
CA GLY A 47 -15.61 26.32 32.07
C GLY A 47 -17.13 26.10 32.04
N GLU A 48 -17.64 25.03 32.65
CA GLU A 48 -19.07 24.71 32.67
C GLU A 48 -19.92 25.70 33.50
N GLU A 49 -19.31 26.60 34.27
CA GLU A 49 -20.04 27.65 35.01
C GLU A 49 -19.83 29.08 34.48
N SER A 50 -18.87 29.31 33.56
CA SER A 50 -18.54 30.68 33.09
C SER A 50 -18.57 30.86 31.57
N ALA A 51 -19.08 29.89 30.82
CA ALA A 51 -19.33 30.09 29.40
C ALA A 51 -20.64 30.87 29.20
N ASP A 52 -20.51 32.13 28.79
CA ASP A 52 -21.58 32.97 28.21
C ASP A 52 -22.65 32.12 27.54
N ASP A 53 -23.91 32.19 27.98
CA ASP A 53 -25.03 31.45 27.36
C ASP A 53 -25.16 31.75 25.86
N ALA A 54 -24.70 32.93 25.43
CA ALA A 54 -24.58 33.31 24.02
C ALA A 54 -23.54 32.49 23.23
N MET A 55 -22.44 32.06 23.84
CA MET A 55 -21.45 31.16 23.21
C MET A 55 -21.95 29.72 23.15
N ARG A 56 -22.67 29.25 24.17
CA ARG A 56 -23.28 27.91 24.20
C ARG A 56 -24.29 27.70 23.08
N GLN A 57 -25.05 28.74 22.73
CA GLN A 57 -26.00 28.70 21.61
C GLN A 57 -25.30 28.71 20.24
N ARG A 58 -24.12 29.32 20.12
CA ARG A 58 -23.35 29.38 18.87
C ARG A 58 -22.59 28.09 18.58
N PHE A 59 -22.07 27.44 19.62
CA PHE A 59 -21.34 26.18 19.51
C PHE A 59 -21.86 25.20 20.55
N PRO A 60 -22.87 24.37 20.22
CA PRO A 60 -23.36 23.35 21.15
C PRO A 60 -22.28 22.28 21.32
N VAL A 61 -21.48 22.43 22.38
CA VAL A 61 -20.51 21.42 22.80
C VAL A 61 -21.22 20.47 23.73
N ALA A 62 -21.30 19.20 23.34
CA ALA A 62 -21.89 18.16 24.17
C ALA A 62 -21.18 18.10 25.54
N SER A 63 -22.00 18.09 26.59
CA SER A 63 -21.52 17.97 27.96
C SER A 63 -20.75 16.66 28.15
N PHE A 64 -19.95 16.58 29.21
CA PHE A 64 -19.19 15.37 29.50
C PHE A 64 -20.11 14.16 29.78
N ALA A 65 -21.28 14.40 30.38
CA ALA A 65 -22.30 13.39 30.62
C ALA A 65 -22.88 12.84 29.31
N GLU A 66 -23.19 13.71 28.34
CA GLU A 66 -23.69 13.33 27.02
C GLU A 66 -22.66 12.54 26.21
N ARG A 67 -21.38 12.94 26.28
CA ARG A 67 -20.29 12.19 25.66
C ARG A 67 -20.15 10.77 26.24
N ARG A 68 -20.22 10.62 27.56
CA ARG A 68 -20.21 9.28 28.19
C ARG A 68 -21.43 8.45 27.78
N ALA A 69 -22.61 9.05 27.67
CA ALA A 69 -23.80 8.34 27.21
C ALA A 69 -23.67 7.86 25.75
N GLN A 70 -23.10 8.69 24.86
CA GLN A 70 -22.79 8.30 23.48
C GLN A 70 -21.76 7.17 23.41
N GLU A 71 -20.69 7.23 24.18
CA GLU A 71 -19.68 6.17 24.24
C GLU A 71 -20.27 4.84 24.72
N GLN A 72 -21.14 4.87 25.73
CA GLN A 72 -21.84 3.68 26.22
C GLN A 72 -22.79 3.11 25.15
N ALA A 73 -23.55 3.95 24.45
CA ALA A 73 -24.42 3.51 23.36
C ALA A 73 -23.63 2.84 22.22
N TRP A 74 -22.47 3.40 21.86
CA TRP A 74 -21.57 2.77 20.89
C TRP A 74 -20.93 1.47 21.40
N ALA A 75 -20.62 1.37 22.69
CA ALA A 75 -20.13 0.13 23.28
C ALA A 75 -21.20 -0.99 23.20
N VAL A 76 -22.47 -0.67 23.50
CA VAL A 76 -23.60 -1.61 23.39
C VAL A 76 -23.82 -2.06 21.94
N GLN A 77 -23.78 -1.14 20.96
CA GLN A 77 -23.89 -1.51 19.54
C GLN A 77 -22.76 -2.44 19.08
N ARG A 78 -21.52 -2.20 19.53
CA ARG A 78 -20.39 -3.08 19.20
C ARG A 78 -20.53 -4.47 19.82
N ALA A 79 -20.99 -4.55 21.07
CA ALA A 79 -21.25 -5.83 21.73
C ALA A 79 -22.34 -6.64 21.01
N ALA A 80 -23.44 -5.99 20.60
CA ALA A 80 -24.52 -6.64 19.85
C ALA A 80 -24.07 -7.12 18.46
N GLY A 81 -23.17 -6.37 17.79
CA GLY A 81 -22.58 -6.77 16.51
C GLY A 81 -21.67 -8.01 16.62
N GLN A 82 -20.89 -8.13 17.69
CA GLN A 82 -20.03 -9.29 17.93
C GLN A 82 -20.82 -10.56 18.28
N GLN A 83 -21.90 -10.44 19.05
CA GLN A 83 -22.75 -11.60 19.36
C GLN A 83 -23.45 -12.17 18.12
N ARG A 84 -23.82 -11.33 17.15
CA ARG A 84 -24.41 -11.79 15.88
C ARG A 84 -23.42 -12.41 14.90
N SER A 85 -22.13 -12.14 15.03
CA SER A 85 -21.07 -12.69 14.16
C SER A 85 -20.31 -13.87 14.79
N GLY A 86 -20.55 -14.16 16.08
CA GLY A 86 -19.96 -15.29 16.81
C GLY A 86 -20.68 -16.64 16.63
N THR A 87 -21.89 -16.68 16.08
CA THR A 87 -22.69 -17.93 15.96
C THR A 87 -22.61 -18.61 14.59
N GLY A 88 -21.77 -18.12 13.66
CA GLY A 88 -21.68 -18.62 12.29
C GLY A 88 -20.37 -19.28 11.88
N ARG A 89 -19.49 -19.64 12.83
CA ARG A 89 -18.22 -20.31 12.50
C ARG A 89 -18.36 -21.83 12.67
N SER A 90 -19.27 -22.41 11.90
CA SER A 90 -19.34 -23.85 11.67
C SER A 90 -18.65 -24.18 10.36
N GLU A 91 -17.70 -25.11 10.45
CA GLU A 91 -17.07 -25.85 9.38
C GLU A 91 -18.00 -26.05 8.16
N ARG A 92 -17.63 -25.52 7.00
CA ARG A 92 -18.02 -26.14 5.72
C ARG A 92 -16.81 -26.25 4.82
N GLN A 93 -16.54 -27.50 4.52
CA GLN A 93 -15.50 -28.04 3.67
C GLN A 93 -15.54 -27.42 2.27
N LEU A 94 -14.34 -27.23 1.74
CA LEU A 94 -14.05 -26.91 0.36
C LEU A 94 -14.52 -28.05 -0.56
N GLY A 95 -15.41 -27.75 -1.51
CA GLY A 95 -15.56 -28.52 -2.74
C GLY A 95 -14.95 -27.73 -3.90
N PRO A 96 -14.29 -28.36 -4.89
CA PRO A 96 -13.73 -27.65 -6.03
C PRO A 96 -14.85 -27.33 -7.03
N SER A 97 -14.98 -26.07 -7.45
CA SER A 97 -15.84 -25.68 -8.56
C SER A 97 -14.97 -25.06 -9.68
N PRO A 98 -15.02 -25.62 -10.91
CA PRO A 98 -14.26 -25.11 -12.04
C PRO A 98 -15.05 -24.00 -12.75
N LEU A 99 -14.36 -22.90 -13.05
CA LEU A 99 -14.57 -21.98 -14.18
C LEU A 99 -15.97 -21.92 -14.84
N GLU A 100 -16.76 -20.93 -14.45
CA GLU A 100 -17.74 -20.19 -15.28
C GLU A 100 -18.00 -18.86 -14.52
N GLY A 101 -17.59 -17.68 -14.96
CA GLY A 101 -17.75 -17.14 -16.30
C GLY A 101 -19.00 -16.28 -16.37
N ARG A 102 -19.08 -15.16 -15.62
CA ARG A 102 -19.83 -13.97 -16.05
C ARG A 102 -19.54 -12.75 -15.17
N MET A 103 -19.09 -11.70 -15.85
CA MET A 103 -19.18 -10.33 -15.38
C MET A 103 -20.62 -10.03 -15.01
N ASP A 104 -20.85 -9.52 -13.80
CA ASP A 104 -21.91 -8.56 -13.58
C ASP A 104 -21.54 -7.57 -12.49
N ALA A 105 -21.76 -6.31 -12.84
CA ALA A 105 -21.66 -5.16 -11.99
C ALA A 105 -22.73 -5.23 -10.89
N GLY A 106 -22.36 -4.81 -9.68
CA GLY A 106 -23.36 -4.63 -8.63
C GLY A 106 -22.70 -4.43 -7.28
N LEU A 107 -22.75 -3.20 -6.77
CA LEU A 107 -22.36 -2.84 -5.42
C LEU A 107 -22.89 -3.85 -4.39
N ALA A 108 -22.00 -4.61 -3.76
CA ALA A 108 -22.29 -5.29 -2.51
C ALA A 108 -21.03 -5.28 -1.64
N GLY A 109 -21.10 -4.60 -0.48
CA GLY A 109 -20.06 -4.72 0.54
C GLY A 109 -19.66 -3.45 1.29
N ARG A 110 -20.60 -2.57 1.67
CA ARG A 110 -20.36 -1.52 2.69
C ARG A 110 -20.40 -2.04 4.14
N SER A 111 -20.26 -3.35 4.35
CA SER A 111 -20.32 -4.02 5.66
C SER A 111 -19.01 -4.74 6.02
N GLY A 112 -17.87 -4.06 5.84
CA GLY A 112 -16.53 -4.61 6.11
C GLY A 112 -15.65 -3.83 7.09
N LEU A 113 -16.14 -2.78 7.75
CA LEU A 113 -15.29 -1.89 8.56
C LEU A 113 -15.00 -2.39 9.99
N ALA A 114 -15.55 -3.53 10.42
CA ALA A 114 -15.33 -4.08 11.77
C ALA A 114 -14.10 -5.01 11.90
N GLY A 115 -13.45 -5.36 10.79
CA GLY A 115 -12.18 -6.09 10.79
C GLY A 115 -11.12 -5.17 10.21
N GLY A 116 -10.18 -4.73 11.05
CA GLY A 116 -9.19 -3.71 10.73
C GLY A 116 -8.60 -3.89 9.34
N ILE A 117 -8.52 -2.79 8.59
CA ILE A 117 -7.88 -2.75 7.27
C ILE A 117 -6.46 -3.36 7.33
N GLY A 118 -5.79 -3.31 8.49
CA GLY A 118 -4.52 -4.00 8.71
C GLY A 118 -4.57 -5.52 8.52
N ASP A 119 -5.60 -6.21 9.02
CA ASP A 119 -5.61 -7.68 9.13
C ASP A 119 -6.02 -8.39 7.83
N ARG A 120 -6.90 -7.77 7.03
CA ARG A 120 -7.29 -8.33 5.71
C ARG A 120 -6.17 -8.18 4.67
N PHE A 121 -5.43 -7.08 4.75
CA PHE A 121 -4.33 -6.82 3.83
C PHE A 121 -3.05 -7.56 4.24
N SER A 122 -2.76 -7.71 5.54
CA SER A 122 -1.61 -8.51 6.01
C SER A 122 -1.79 -10.01 5.70
N SER A 123 -3.00 -10.55 5.88
CA SER A 123 -3.33 -11.94 5.52
C SER A 123 -3.32 -12.17 4.00
N GLY A 124 -3.84 -11.23 3.21
CA GLY A 124 -3.77 -11.29 1.75
C GLY A 124 -2.34 -11.22 1.21
N LEU A 125 -1.49 -10.37 1.79
CA LEU A 125 -0.08 -10.24 1.40
C LEU A 125 0.76 -11.43 1.88
N GLY A 126 0.45 -11.98 3.05
CA GLY A 126 1.03 -13.24 3.53
C GLY A 126 0.70 -14.41 2.60
N ALA A 127 -0.57 -14.54 2.20
CA ALA A 127 -1.00 -15.56 1.25
C ALA A 127 -0.35 -15.38 -0.14
N ALA A 128 -0.23 -14.14 -0.61
CA ALA A 128 0.47 -13.82 -1.87
C ALA A 128 1.97 -14.15 -1.78
N ARG A 129 2.63 -13.85 -0.66
CA ARG A 129 4.05 -14.24 -0.42
C ARG A 129 4.21 -15.75 -0.40
N SER A 130 3.32 -16.49 0.26
CA SER A 130 3.37 -17.94 0.27
C SER A 130 3.10 -18.55 -1.11
N ALA A 131 2.18 -17.97 -1.89
CA ALA A 131 1.93 -18.39 -3.28
C ALA A 131 3.13 -18.10 -4.18
N LEU A 132 3.74 -16.91 -4.04
CA LEU A 132 4.93 -16.53 -4.79
C LEU A 132 6.13 -17.42 -4.43
N ALA A 133 6.34 -17.71 -3.14
CA ALA A 133 7.39 -18.60 -2.67
C ALA A 133 7.21 -20.03 -3.21
N ARG A 134 5.99 -20.56 -3.22
CA ARG A 134 5.68 -21.87 -3.83
C ARG A 134 5.90 -21.86 -5.34
N SER A 135 5.54 -20.78 -6.03
CA SER A 135 5.79 -20.64 -7.47
C SER A 135 7.27 -20.49 -7.78
N ALA A 136 8.04 -19.80 -6.92
CA ALA A 136 9.48 -19.67 -7.05
C ALA A 136 10.18 -21.03 -6.85
N GLU A 137 9.71 -21.83 -5.89
CA GLU A 137 10.25 -23.19 -5.66
C GLU A 137 9.94 -24.13 -6.84
N ALA A 138 8.77 -24.00 -7.47
CA ALA A 138 8.41 -24.78 -8.66
C ALA A 138 9.22 -24.40 -9.91
N VAL A 139 9.73 -23.17 -9.99
CA VAL A 139 10.48 -22.66 -11.15
C VAL A 139 12.00 -22.71 -10.93
N ARG A 140 12.44 -22.98 -9.70
CA ARG A 140 13.85 -23.12 -9.29
C ARG A 140 14.71 -24.05 -10.17
N PRO A 141 14.28 -25.27 -10.58
CA PRO A 141 15.08 -26.10 -11.48
C PRO A 141 15.22 -25.49 -12.89
N LEU A 142 14.23 -24.71 -13.33
CA LEU A 142 14.25 -23.99 -14.59
C LEU A 142 15.16 -22.76 -14.53
N SER A 143 15.23 -22.07 -13.38
CA SER A 143 16.19 -20.96 -13.19
C SER A 143 17.62 -21.46 -13.11
N ASP A 144 17.88 -22.59 -12.42
CA ASP A 144 19.24 -23.14 -12.30
C ASP A 144 19.80 -23.62 -13.65
N THR A 145 18.94 -24.20 -14.50
CA THR A 145 19.29 -24.58 -15.88
C THR A 145 19.52 -23.35 -16.77
N LEU A 146 18.74 -22.27 -16.58
CA LEU A 146 18.94 -21.02 -17.31
C LEU A 146 20.24 -20.33 -16.90
N ASP A 147 20.54 -20.27 -15.60
CA ASP A 147 21.74 -19.64 -15.05
C ASP A 147 23.01 -20.39 -15.46
N SER A 148 22.95 -21.72 -15.54
CA SER A 148 24.06 -22.53 -16.04
C SER A 148 24.26 -22.35 -17.55
N ALA A 149 23.18 -22.30 -18.34
CA ALA A 149 23.25 -21.97 -19.76
C ALA A 149 23.80 -20.56 -20.01
N GLN A 150 23.39 -19.57 -19.20
CA GLN A 150 23.90 -18.21 -19.29
C GLN A 150 25.37 -18.12 -18.93
N ARG A 151 25.81 -18.80 -17.86
CA ARG A 151 27.24 -18.88 -17.49
C ARG A 151 28.07 -19.52 -18.60
N SER A 152 27.57 -20.58 -19.22
CA SER A 152 28.22 -21.25 -20.35
C SER A 152 28.35 -20.32 -21.56
N VAL A 153 27.26 -19.66 -21.97
CA VAL A 153 27.27 -18.72 -23.11
C VAL A 153 28.14 -17.49 -22.84
N SER A 154 28.13 -16.97 -21.61
CA SER A 154 29.01 -15.87 -21.20
C SER A 154 30.48 -16.28 -21.21
N GLY A 155 30.79 -17.51 -20.78
CA GLY A 155 32.12 -18.09 -20.88
C GLY A 155 32.58 -18.21 -22.33
N ALA A 156 31.74 -18.74 -23.21
CA ALA A 156 32.02 -18.85 -24.65
C ALA A 156 32.23 -17.49 -25.32
N ARG A 157 31.44 -16.46 -24.96
CA ARG A 157 31.66 -15.07 -25.43
C ARG A 157 32.99 -14.50 -24.97
N THR A 158 33.40 -14.80 -23.74
CA THR A 158 34.68 -14.33 -23.17
C THR A 158 35.84 -15.00 -23.89
N GLN A 159 35.77 -16.32 -24.08
CA GLN A 159 36.76 -17.08 -24.85
C GLN A 159 36.87 -16.58 -26.30
N LEU A 160 35.76 -16.28 -26.97
CA LEU A 160 35.78 -15.68 -28.31
C LEU A 160 36.44 -14.30 -28.35
N ARG A 161 36.21 -13.46 -27.33
CA ARG A 161 36.87 -12.15 -27.23
C ARG A 161 38.36 -12.28 -26.93
N ASP A 162 38.74 -13.25 -26.10
CA ASP A 162 40.15 -13.48 -25.77
C ASP A 162 40.90 -14.07 -26.97
N LEU A 163 40.29 -14.98 -27.73
CA LEU A 163 40.80 -15.44 -29.03
C LEU A 163 40.94 -14.29 -30.03
N ASP A 164 39.92 -13.42 -30.13
CA ASP A 164 39.98 -12.25 -31.02
C ASP A 164 41.11 -11.29 -30.64
N ARG A 165 41.37 -11.10 -29.33
CA ARG A 165 42.52 -10.32 -28.84
C ARG A 165 43.85 -10.99 -29.14
N GLN A 166 43.97 -12.31 -28.98
CA GLN A 166 45.18 -13.06 -29.30
C GLN A 166 45.49 -12.95 -30.80
N LEU A 167 44.51 -13.20 -31.67
CA LEU A 167 44.66 -13.07 -33.12
C LEU A 167 45.00 -11.63 -33.52
N ALA A 168 44.40 -10.63 -32.87
CA ALA A 168 44.76 -9.22 -33.10
C ALA A 168 46.22 -8.93 -32.73
N SER A 169 46.70 -9.50 -31.62
CA SER A 169 48.08 -9.32 -31.17
C SER A 169 49.11 -10.03 -32.07
N GLU A 170 48.69 -11.08 -32.78
CA GLU A 170 49.48 -11.79 -33.79
C GLU A 170 49.46 -11.10 -35.16
N GLY A 171 48.73 -9.99 -35.30
CA GLY A 171 48.66 -9.21 -36.55
C GLY A 171 47.70 -9.79 -37.60
N VAL A 172 46.80 -10.70 -37.20
CA VAL A 172 45.79 -11.29 -38.09
C VAL A 172 44.78 -10.21 -38.51
N SER A 173 44.48 -10.17 -39.81
CA SER A 173 43.58 -9.17 -40.37
C SER A 173 42.14 -9.31 -39.84
N ASP A 174 41.39 -8.21 -39.77
CA ASP A 174 39.99 -8.21 -39.32
C ASP A 174 39.11 -9.16 -40.14
N ALA A 175 39.43 -9.34 -41.42
CA ALA A 175 38.71 -10.25 -42.31
C ALA A 175 38.89 -11.72 -41.89
N GLU A 176 40.13 -12.16 -41.65
CA GLU A 176 40.45 -13.52 -41.20
C GLU A 176 39.90 -13.78 -39.79
N ARG A 177 39.99 -12.79 -38.88
CA ARG A 177 39.37 -12.87 -37.54
C ARG A 177 37.86 -13.06 -37.61
N SER A 178 37.20 -12.41 -38.58
CA SER A 178 35.76 -12.59 -38.81
C SER A 178 35.40 -13.98 -39.35
N GLU A 179 36.27 -14.59 -40.16
CA GLU A 179 36.08 -15.96 -40.65
C GLU A 179 36.27 -16.99 -39.54
N VAL A 180 37.29 -16.81 -38.69
CA VAL A 180 37.49 -17.63 -37.48
C VAL A 180 36.27 -17.52 -36.56
N ARG A 181 35.72 -16.31 -36.38
CA ARG A 181 34.50 -16.10 -35.60
C ARG A 181 33.27 -16.78 -36.21
N LYS A 182 33.13 -16.77 -37.53
CA LYS A 182 32.05 -17.50 -38.24
C LYS A 182 32.21 -19.01 -38.09
N ALA A 183 33.43 -19.53 -38.25
CA ALA A 183 33.75 -20.95 -38.08
C ALA A 183 33.44 -21.44 -36.66
N LEU A 184 33.77 -20.64 -35.65
CA LEU A 184 33.46 -20.89 -34.24
C LEU A 184 32.00 -20.56 -33.86
N HIS A 185 31.14 -20.28 -34.84
CA HIS A 185 29.73 -19.97 -34.62
C HIS A 185 29.47 -18.80 -33.64
N GLY A 186 30.33 -17.78 -33.64
CA GLY A 186 30.18 -16.60 -32.79
C GLY A 186 28.81 -15.94 -32.90
N ASP A 187 28.25 -15.85 -34.12
CA ASP A 187 26.91 -15.31 -34.34
C ASP A 187 25.80 -16.11 -33.64
N LYS A 188 25.96 -17.45 -33.54
CA LYS A 188 24.99 -18.30 -32.84
C LYS A 188 25.09 -18.12 -31.33
N ILE A 189 26.32 -17.98 -30.80
CA ILE A 189 26.58 -17.70 -29.38
C ILE A 189 26.00 -16.33 -28.99
N ASP A 190 26.18 -15.32 -29.85
CA ASP A 190 25.64 -13.99 -29.63
C ASP A 190 24.10 -13.97 -29.68
N LYS A 191 23.48 -14.69 -30.64
CA LYS A 191 22.02 -14.88 -30.69
C LYS A 191 21.48 -15.64 -29.47
N ALA A 192 22.14 -16.73 -29.06
CA ALA A 192 21.74 -17.53 -27.92
C ALA A 192 21.76 -16.69 -26.62
N GLY A 193 22.82 -15.91 -26.41
CA GLY A 193 22.87 -15.02 -25.25
C GLY A 193 21.79 -13.94 -25.29
N ALA A 194 21.49 -13.34 -26.45
CA ALA A 194 20.42 -12.34 -26.56
C ALA A 194 19.00 -12.92 -26.33
N VAL A 195 18.80 -14.22 -26.55
CA VAL A 195 17.57 -14.93 -26.20
C VAL A 195 17.52 -15.20 -24.69
N LEU A 196 18.61 -15.70 -24.11
CA LEU A 196 18.72 -15.94 -22.67
C LEU A 196 18.53 -14.65 -21.85
N ASP A 197 19.11 -13.53 -22.28
CA ASP A 197 18.96 -12.22 -21.64
C ASP A 197 17.48 -11.76 -21.66
N ARG A 198 16.76 -12.01 -22.76
CA ARG A 198 15.32 -11.72 -22.87
C ARG A 198 14.48 -12.59 -21.94
N VAL A 199 14.79 -13.89 -21.88
CA VAL A 199 14.08 -14.83 -21.00
C VAL A 199 14.30 -14.44 -19.53
N ASN A 200 15.54 -14.16 -19.13
CA ASN A 200 15.84 -13.67 -17.78
C ASN A 200 15.14 -12.34 -17.47
N ALA A 201 15.12 -11.40 -18.41
CA ALA A 201 14.40 -10.14 -18.20
C ALA A 201 12.89 -10.35 -17.99
N VAL A 202 12.29 -11.37 -18.60
CA VAL A 202 10.89 -11.74 -18.38
C VAL A 202 10.70 -12.42 -17.02
N MET A 203 11.62 -13.31 -16.64
CA MET A 203 11.61 -14.03 -15.36
C MET A 203 11.84 -13.11 -14.14
N ASP A 204 12.62 -12.04 -14.31
CA ASP A 204 12.88 -11.05 -13.26
C ASP A 204 11.72 -10.07 -13.02
N ARG A 205 10.84 -9.85 -14.01
CA ARG A 205 9.69 -8.94 -13.87
C ARG A 205 8.79 -9.24 -12.66
N PRO A 206 8.35 -10.48 -12.42
CA PRO A 206 7.52 -10.78 -11.25
C PRO A 206 8.26 -10.51 -9.94
N LYS A 207 9.57 -10.80 -9.87
CA LYS A 207 10.39 -10.51 -8.69
C LYS A 207 10.47 -9.00 -8.42
N ARG A 208 10.76 -8.21 -9.45
CA ARG A 208 10.80 -6.72 -9.34
C ARG A 208 9.42 -6.14 -8.98
N ALA A 209 8.34 -6.70 -9.53
CA ALA A 209 6.98 -6.31 -9.16
C ALA A 209 6.69 -6.62 -7.68
N ALA A 210 7.09 -7.78 -7.19
CA ALA A 210 6.95 -8.15 -5.78
C ALA A 210 7.76 -7.20 -4.86
N GLU A 211 9.01 -6.90 -5.22
CA GLU A 211 9.87 -5.94 -4.50
C GLU A 211 9.28 -4.52 -4.48
N GLN A 212 8.65 -4.07 -5.57
CA GLN A 212 7.94 -2.79 -5.63
C GLN A 212 6.70 -2.76 -4.72
N ILE A 213 5.94 -3.85 -4.69
CA ILE A 213 4.78 -3.99 -3.80
C ILE A 213 5.24 -3.98 -2.34
N GLU A 214 6.32 -4.68 -2.03
CA GLU A 214 6.89 -4.76 -0.68
C GLU A 214 7.47 -3.43 -0.21
N SER A 215 8.29 -2.77 -1.03
CA SER A 215 8.84 -1.45 -0.72
C SER A 215 7.74 -0.40 -0.55
N GLY A 216 6.70 -0.43 -1.40
CA GLY A 216 5.51 0.41 -1.26
C GLY A 216 4.73 0.11 0.02
N TRP A 217 4.64 -1.16 0.41
CA TRP A 217 4.00 -1.56 1.66
C TRP A 217 4.80 -1.12 2.89
N LEU A 218 6.11 -1.37 2.94
CA LEU A 218 6.99 -0.92 4.03
C LEU A 218 6.94 0.60 4.18
N GLY A 219 6.92 1.33 3.07
CA GLY A 219 6.74 2.78 3.06
C GLY A 219 5.42 3.21 3.68
N ARG A 220 4.31 2.56 3.33
CA ARG A 220 2.99 2.83 3.93
C ARG A 220 2.94 2.44 5.41
N GLN A 221 3.53 1.31 5.77
CA GLN A 221 3.59 0.85 7.16
C GLN A 221 4.34 1.87 8.01
N ARG A 222 5.53 2.31 7.60
CA ARG A 222 6.29 3.36 8.30
C ARG A 222 5.51 4.66 8.46
N LYS A 223 4.68 5.04 7.48
CA LYS A 223 3.80 6.22 7.57
C LYS A 223 2.65 6.05 8.57
N ILE A 224 2.15 4.83 8.75
CA ILE A 224 1.05 4.52 9.67
C ILE A 224 1.55 4.28 11.09
N THR A 225 2.68 3.59 11.25
CA THR A 225 3.23 3.18 12.55
C THR A 225 4.28 4.15 13.09
N GLY A 226 4.80 5.05 12.25
CA GLY A 226 5.75 6.08 12.67
C GLY A 226 5.06 7.14 13.52
N ALA A 227 5.82 7.77 14.42
CA ALA A 227 5.34 8.92 15.18
C ALA A 227 4.74 9.95 14.21
N MET A 228 3.49 10.38 14.46
CA MET A 228 2.74 11.27 13.55
C MET A 228 3.52 12.54 13.21
N ASP A 229 4.40 12.98 14.11
CA ASP A 229 5.23 14.16 13.97
C ASP A 229 6.42 14.00 13.01
N ARG A 230 6.79 12.78 12.59
CA ARG A 230 7.95 12.53 11.72
C ARG A 230 7.62 11.98 10.34
N TYR A 231 6.52 11.23 10.19
CA TYR A 231 6.26 10.47 8.95
C TYR A 231 4.88 10.70 8.33
N SER A 232 4.11 11.67 8.82
CA SER A 232 2.84 12.03 8.20
C SER A 232 3.03 13.10 7.12
N GLY A 233 2.15 13.10 6.11
CA GLY A 233 2.11 14.19 5.12
C GLY A 233 1.70 15.54 5.71
N TYR A 234 1.34 15.58 7.01
CA TYR A 234 1.15 16.80 7.80
C TYR A 234 2.49 17.28 8.38
N ALA A 235 3.34 16.38 8.89
CA ALA A 235 4.69 16.72 9.35
C ALA A 235 5.54 17.30 8.23
N GLU A 236 5.52 16.67 7.05
CA GLU A 236 6.25 17.13 5.85
C GLU A 236 5.73 18.50 5.36
N ARG A 237 4.40 18.73 5.41
CA ARG A 237 3.80 20.04 5.11
C ARG A 237 4.13 21.10 6.16
N ARG A 238 4.12 20.73 7.44
CA ARG A 238 4.46 21.61 8.56
C ARG A 238 5.93 22.01 8.48
N GLU A 239 6.84 21.09 8.20
CA GLU A 239 8.26 21.38 8.01
C GLU A 239 8.48 22.29 6.80
N GLN A 240 7.80 22.04 5.67
CA GLN A 240 7.83 22.93 4.51
C GLN A 240 7.30 24.34 4.81
N GLN A 241 6.25 24.46 5.63
CA GLN A 241 5.65 25.74 6.02
C GLN A 241 6.47 26.48 7.10
N MET A 242 7.07 25.76 8.03
CA MET A 242 7.86 26.29 9.14
C MET A 242 9.34 26.49 8.79
N SER A 243 9.84 25.92 7.69
CA SER A 243 11.20 26.17 7.23
C SER A 243 11.36 27.64 6.82
N LEU A 244 12.06 28.40 7.67
CA LEU A 244 12.37 29.82 7.46
C LEU A 244 13.13 30.07 6.15
N GLU A 245 13.83 29.06 5.61
CA GLU A 245 14.55 29.12 4.33
C GLU A 245 13.66 29.10 3.09
N ARG A 246 12.42 28.59 3.17
CA ARG A 246 11.50 28.52 2.03
C ARG A 246 10.18 29.24 2.29
N GLY A 247 9.80 29.52 3.53
CA GLY A 247 8.46 30.00 3.91
C GLY A 247 8.27 31.53 3.96
N GLY A 248 9.30 32.33 3.68
CA GLY A 248 9.21 33.79 3.73
C GLY A 248 8.48 34.41 2.53
N SER A 249 7.88 35.59 2.73
CA SER A 249 7.21 36.37 1.67
C SER A 249 8.09 36.74 0.48
N GLY A 250 9.43 36.68 0.64
CA GLY A 250 10.40 36.89 -0.44
C GLY A 250 10.50 35.74 -1.45
N ASP A 251 10.08 34.51 -1.10
CA ASP A 251 10.22 33.30 -1.95
C ASP A 251 8.99 33.01 -2.83
N LEU A 252 7.96 33.86 -2.77
CA LEU A 252 6.72 33.67 -3.54
C LEU A 252 6.98 33.63 -5.05
N PHE A 253 7.89 34.48 -5.53
CA PHE A 253 8.22 34.59 -6.95
C PHE A 253 8.97 33.37 -7.49
N GLU A 254 9.92 32.81 -6.73
CA GLU A 254 10.63 31.59 -7.15
C GLU A 254 9.69 30.38 -7.16
N ARG A 255 8.80 30.28 -6.16
CA ARG A 255 7.75 29.25 -6.12
C ARG A 255 6.78 29.36 -7.30
N MET A 256 6.36 30.58 -7.64
CA MET A 256 5.52 30.83 -8.83
C MET A 256 6.26 30.46 -10.12
N ARG A 257 7.55 30.80 -10.23
CA ARG A 257 8.38 30.46 -11.40
C ARG A 257 8.57 28.95 -11.54
N ALA A 258 8.86 28.25 -10.45
CA ALA A 258 9.01 26.80 -10.41
C ALA A 258 7.68 26.10 -10.73
N ASN A 259 6.56 26.58 -10.19
CA ASN A 259 5.24 26.03 -10.51
C ASN A 259 4.89 26.25 -11.99
N ARG A 260 5.18 27.44 -12.53
CA ARG A 260 5.02 27.73 -13.96
C ARG A 260 5.88 26.80 -14.83
N GLN A 261 7.13 26.55 -14.45
CA GLN A 261 8.01 25.61 -15.17
C GLN A 261 7.43 24.20 -15.16
N ARG A 262 7.04 23.68 -13.99
CA ARG A 262 6.41 22.35 -13.88
C ARG A 262 5.11 22.26 -14.69
N ALA A 263 4.31 23.32 -14.72
CA ALA A 263 3.08 23.35 -15.51
C ALA A 263 3.38 23.32 -17.02
N LEU A 264 4.41 24.03 -17.47
CA LEU A 264 4.86 24.00 -18.87
C LEU A 264 5.42 22.63 -19.24
N GLU A 265 6.20 21.99 -18.36
CA GLU A 265 6.71 20.62 -18.55
C GLU A 265 5.58 19.62 -18.71
N ARG A 266 4.60 19.62 -17.79
CA ARG A 266 3.40 18.77 -17.89
C ARG A 266 2.66 18.97 -19.21
N ARG A 267 2.57 20.22 -19.68
CA ARG A 267 1.92 20.52 -20.97
C ARG A 267 2.72 19.97 -22.15
N ARG A 268 4.06 20.04 -22.11
CA ARG A 268 4.93 19.44 -23.13
C ARG A 268 4.79 17.92 -23.14
N ASP A 269 4.79 17.30 -21.98
CA ASP A 269 4.63 15.84 -21.85
C ASP A 269 3.26 15.37 -22.36
N ALA A 270 2.20 16.11 -22.03
CA ALA A 270 0.86 15.84 -22.55
C ALA A 270 0.81 15.94 -24.08
N MET A 271 1.39 16.99 -24.67
CA MET A 271 1.48 17.13 -26.14
C MET A 271 2.27 15.99 -26.78
N LEU A 272 3.38 15.55 -26.18
CA LEU A 272 4.16 14.42 -26.68
C LEU A 272 3.38 13.09 -26.61
N GLN A 273 2.60 12.89 -25.55
CA GLN A 273 1.72 11.72 -25.43
C GLN A 273 0.61 11.76 -26.48
N GLU A 274 -0.05 12.90 -26.67
CA GLU A 274 -1.08 13.08 -27.70
C GLU A 274 -0.54 12.81 -29.11
N GLN A 275 0.65 13.31 -29.44
CA GLN A 275 1.30 13.03 -30.73
C GLN A 275 1.57 11.53 -30.93
N ARG A 276 2.05 10.84 -29.89
CA ARG A 276 2.27 9.38 -29.94
C ARG A 276 0.94 8.63 -30.12
N ASP A 277 -0.12 9.08 -29.46
CA ASP A 277 -1.45 8.49 -29.59
C ASP A 277 -2.07 8.72 -30.97
N GLU A 278 -1.85 9.90 -31.55
CA GLU A 278 -2.27 10.21 -32.91
C GLU A 278 -1.52 9.37 -33.94
N GLN A 279 -0.20 9.20 -33.81
CA GLN A 279 0.57 8.28 -34.66
C GLN A 279 0.10 6.84 -34.54
N ARG A 280 -0.21 6.36 -33.32
CA ARG A 280 -0.80 5.02 -33.11
C ARG A 280 -2.14 4.87 -33.83
N ARG A 281 -3.00 5.89 -33.75
CA ARG A 281 -4.31 5.91 -34.43
C ARG A 281 -4.16 5.95 -35.96
N GLN A 282 -3.22 6.72 -36.48
CA GLN A 282 -2.94 6.78 -37.92
C GLN A 282 -2.49 5.41 -38.46
N ARG A 283 -1.50 4.78 -37.82
CA ARG A 283 -1.04 3.43 -38.21
C ARG A 283 -2.15 2.40 -38.14
N ALA A 284 -3.03 2.48 -37.13
CA ALA A 284 -4.18 1.58 -37.03
C ALA A 284 -5.18 1.80 -38.19
N ARG A 285 -5.42 3.05 -38.58
CA ARG A 285 -6.28 3.39 -39.74
C ARG A 285 -5.67 2.94 -41.06
N GLU A 286 -4.36 3.12 -41.25
CA GLU A 286 -3.63 2.65 -42.44
C GLU A 286 -3.73 1.13 -42.57
N LYS A 287 -3.41 0.40 -41.50
CA LYS A 287 -3.52 -1.06 -41.46
C LYS A 287 -4.95 -1.57 -41.72
N HIS A 288 -5.97 -0.83 -41.26
CA HIS A 288 -7.36 -1.16 -41.55
C HIS A 288 -7.72 -0.94 -43.02
N ARG A 289 -7.21 0.12 -43.64
CA ARG A 289 -7.38 0.38 -45.08
C ARG A 289 -6.67 -0.65 -45.94
N GLU A 290 -5.47 -1.06 -45.56
CA GLU A 290 -4.73 -2.14 -46.24
C GLU A 290 -5.52 -3.44 -46.21
N ARG A 291 -6.03 -3.86 -45.04
CA ARG A 291 -6.89 -5.04 -44.91
C ARG A 291 -8.16 -4.98 -45.77
N GLN A 292 -8.82 -3.82 -45.80
CA GLN A 292 -10.00 -3.64 -46.65
C GLN A 292 -9.67 -3.75 -48.14
N ARG A 293 -8.48 -3.30 -48.57
CA ARG A 293 -8.04 -3.45 -49.97
C ARG A 293 -7.74 -4.90 -50.31
N GLU A 294 -7.03 -5.61 -49.43
CA GLU A 294 -6.76 -7.05 -49.56
C GLU A 294 -8.07 -7.86 -49.63
N GLU A 295 -9.10 -7.51 -48.86
CA GLU A 295 -10.43 -8.14 -48.90
C GLU A 295 -11.25 -7.81 -50.16
N THR A 296 -10.97 -6.69 -50.83
CA THR A 296 -11.66 -6.32 -52.09
C THR A 296 -10.94 -6.79 -53.35
N GLU A 297 -9.65 -7.07 -53.28
CA GLU A 297 -8.83 -7.53 -54.41
C GLU A 297 -8.63 -9.07 -54.44
N GLY A 298 -8.93 -9.76 -53.34
CA GLY A 298 -8.95 -11.23 -53.25
C GLY A 298 -10.34 -11.82 -53.46
#